data_AF-A0A6G3D881-F1
#
_entry.id   AF-A0A6G3D881-F1
#
_cell.length_a   1.000
_cell.length_b   1.000
_cell.length_c   1.000
_cell.angle_alpha   90.00
_cell.angle_beta   90.00
_cell.angle_gamma   90.00
#
_symmetry.space_group_name_H-M   'P 1'
#
loop_
_entity.id
_entity.type
_entity.pdbx_description
1 polymer ?
#
loop_
_entity_poly.entity_id
_entity_poly.type
_entity_poly.pdbx_seq_one_letter_code
_entity_poly.pdbx_strand_id
1 'polypeptide(L)'
;MTEEIESADKVGSVSVNRYAEIVAELRKLVETASRIQFTVGDYALEVEPMREAGGQERSDALFRVKDSLFRLAEDIGLSYAMVDKARWTASKWPKDRRAQGVSFTVHNILAAIADDEERFTTILNPPEGKSRWTPDEANRRVGRQVVKPVTPQEKVSAIHSLAKDDEVAGRVTGDLLRRPEVVAQVRDEDKVRVVEELTREDQVAAAVAPDFLRRPAVVARVAKADKVKVVEELTRDEHVAAEVTTGLLRRPDVAFKAMSDDTARHQVNRAQVDQGRQAREHFEETSPVAPAIRNIDRSVEFLDLVTACHAFVAAAGRVVPGMRDRQLGDDERVIVHENVARVRATLDWIETAVDTGKVDVDGELAKLLQGE
;
A
#
# COMPACT_ATOMS: atom_id res chain seq x y z
N MET A 1 -40.70 -40.60 -8.86
CA MET A 1 -39.61 -41.34 -8.18
C MET A 1 -39.32 -42.66 -8.92
N THR A 2 -39.27 -42.60 -10.26
CA THR A 2 -39.13 -43.79 -11.13
C THR A 2 -38.14 -43.57 -12.28
N GLU A 3 -37.66 -42.34 -12.48
CA GLU A 3 -36.66 -42.00 -13.52
C GLU A 3 -35.21 -42.08 -13.03
N GLU A 4 -34.95 -42.02 -11.72
CA GLU A 4 -33.57 -42.07 -11.18
C GLU A 4 -32.96 -43.48 -11.13
N ILE A 5 -33.75 -44.54 -11.36
CA ILE A 5 -33.25 -45.92 -11.35
C ILE A 5 -32.94 -46.43 -12.78
N GLU A 6 -33.53 -45.84 -13.82
CA GLU A 6 -33.25 -46.22 -15.22
C GLU A 6 -31.90 -45.69 -15.75
N SER A 7 -31.29 -44.69 -15.10
CA SER A 7 -30.05 -44.08 -15.57
C SER A 7 -28.78 -44.87 -15.21
N ALA A 8 -28.86 -45.84 -14.29
CA ALA A 8 -27.71 -46.64 -13.89
C ALA A 8 -27.28 -47.65 -14.98
N ASP A 9 -28.23 -48.07 -15.82
CA ASP A 9 -28.02 -49.12 -16.85
C ASP A 9 -27.82 -48.57 -18.27
N LYS A 10 -27.72 -47.24 -18.44
CA LYS A 10 -27.54 -46.58 -19.73
C LYS A 10 -26.28 -45.70 -19.75
N VAL A 11 -25.52 -45.76 -20.84
CA VAL A 11 -24.44 -44.82 -21.16
C VAL A 11 -24.93 -43.91 -22.27
N GLY A 12 -25.31 -42.69 -21.91
CA GLY A 12 -26.01 -41.79 -22.84
C GLY A 12 -27.35 -42.40 -23.27
N SER A 13 -27.55 -42.57 -24.58
CA SER A 13 -28.79 -43.11 -25.16
C SER A 13 -28.81 -44.63 -25.34
N VAL A 14 -27.75 -45.36 -24.97
CA VAL A 14 -27.66 -46.82 -25.16
C VAL A 14 -27.49 -47.56 -23.84
N SER A 15 -27.89 -48.83 -23.77
CA SER A 15 -27.64 -49.66 -22.58
C SER A 15 -26.14 -49.93 -22.38
N VAL A 16 -25.72 -50.26 -21.16
CA VAL A 16 -24.32 -50.62 -20.83
C VAL A 16 -23.82 -51.79 -21.69
N ASN A 17 -24.65 -52.81 -21.91
CA ASN A 17 -24.28 -53.95 -22.77
C ASN A 17 -24.06 -53.53 -24.21
N ARG A 18 -24.96 -52.69 -24.77
CA ARG A 18 -24.80 -52.18 -26.13
C ARG A 18 -23.59 -51.25 -26.24
N TYR A 19 -23.32 -50.46 -25.23
CA TYR A 19 -22.12 -49.64 -25.17
C TYR A 19 -20.84 -50.49 -25.20
N ALA A 20 -20.80 -51.61 -24.48
CA ALA A 20 -19.66 -52.53 -24.50
C ALA A 20 -19.43 -53.15 -25.90
N GLU A 21 -20.50 -53.53 -26.60
CA GLU A 21 -20.43 -54.00 -27.99
C GLU A 21 -19.88 -52.91 -28.92
N ILE A 22 -20.43 -51.69 -28.85
CA ILE A 22 -19.98 -50.53 -29.64
C ILE A 22 -18.49 -50.27 -29.38
N VAL A 23 -18.06 -50.29 -28.12
CA VAL A 23 -16.65 -50.09 -27.77
C VAL A 23 -15.77 -51.19 -28.37
N ALA A 24 -16.21 -52.45 -28.38
CA ALA A 24 -15.46 -53.54 -28.98
C ALA A 24 -15.31 -53.38 -30.51
N GLU A 25 -16.38 -52.96 -31.20
CA GLU A 25 -16.35 -52.66 -32.64
C GLU A 25 -15.47 -51.45 -32.96
N LEU A 26 -15.66 -50.33 -32.25
CA LEU A 26 -14.86 -49.12 -32.43
C LEU A 26 -13.38 -49.37 -32.17
N ARG A 27 -13.02 -50.27 -31.25
CA ARG A 27 -11.61 -50.64 -31.02
C ARG A 27 -10.97 -51.29 -32.25
N LYS A 28 -11.69 -52.16 -32.97
CA LYS A 28 -11.19 -52.77 -34.22
C LYS A 28 -10.99 -51.70 -35.31
N LEU A 29 -11.90 -50.73 -35.37
CA LEU A 29 -11.78 -49.60 -36.30
C LEU A 29 -10.59 -48.69 -35.93
N VAL A 30 -10.39 -48.40 -34.65
CA VAL A 30 -9.25 -47.60 -34.14
C VAL A 30 -7.92 -48.31 -34.43
N GLU A 31 -7.85 -49.63 -34.31
CA GLU A 31 -6.66 -50.40 -34.66
C GLU A 31 -6.35 -50.29 -36.16
N THR A 32 -7.36 -50.42 -37.01
CA THR A 32 -7.22 -50.20 -38.46
C THR A 32 -6.79 -48.77 -38.79
N ALA A 33 -7.41 -47.78 -38.16
CA ALA A 33 -7.03 -46.37 -38.32
C ALA A 33 -5.59 -46.11 -37.87
N SER A 34 -5.17 -46.72 -36.75
CA SER A 34 -3.80 -46.58 -36.23
C SER A 34 -2.78 -47.16 -37.21
N ARG A 35 -3.09 -48.32 -37.80
CA ARG A 35 -2.26 -48.93 -38.86
C ARG A 35 -2.17 -48.04 -40.10
N ILE A 36 -3.28 -47.45 -40.56
CA ILE A 36 -3.28 -46.49 -41.67
C ILE A 36 -2.36 -45.30 -41.36
N GLN A 37 -2.47 -44.70 -40.17
CA GLN A 37 -1.65 -43.57 -39.75
C GLN A 37 -0.15 -43.93 -39.69
N PHE A 38 0.18 -45.11 -39.18
CA PHE A 38 1.55 -45.61 -39.19
C PHE A 38 2.07 -45.85 -40.62
N THR A 39 1.26 -46.41 -41.52
CA THR A 39 1.63 -46.62 -42.92
C THR A 39 1.87 -45.29 -43.65
N VAL A 40 1.02 -44.29 -43.43
CA VAL A 40 1.26 -42.92 -43.93
C VAL A 40 2.58 -42.38 -43.41
N GLY A 41 2.86 -42.56 -42.11
CA GLY A 41 4.12 -42.14 -41.50
C GLY A 41 5.34 -42.87 -42.06
N ASP A 42 5.24 -44.18 -42.30
CA ASP A 42 6.30 -45.00 -42.90
C ASP A 42 6.65 -44.52 -44.31
N TYR A 43 5.64 -44.29 -45.16
CA TYR A 43 5.87 -43.74 -46.51
C TYR A 43 6.38 -42.30 -46.46
N ALA A 44 5.92 -41.48 -45.50
CA ALA A 44 6.46 -40.14 -45.32
C ALA A 44 7.92 -40.13 -44.87
N LEU A 45 8.38 -41.15 -44.13
CA LEU A 45 9.79 -41.35 -43.79
C LEU A 45 10.61 -41.86 -44.97
N GLU A 46 10.02 -42.66 -45.86
CA GLU A 46 10.65 -43.09 -47.12
C GLU A 46 10.86 -41.90 -48.07
N VAL A 47 9.87 -41.00 -48.16
CA VAL A 47 9.95 -39.77 -48.96
C VAL A 47 10.94 -38.77 -48.36
N GLU A 48 10.88 -38.52 -47.05
CA GLU A 48 11.81 -37.64 -46.34
C GLU A 48 12.24 -38.26 -45.00
N PRO A 49 13.46 -38.82 -44.89
CA PRO A 49 13.97 -39.35 -43.61
C PRO A 49 14.12 -38.25 -42.54
N MET A 50 14.09 -38.63 -41.26
CA MET A 50 14.34 -37.67 -40.16
C MET A 50 15.78 -37.14 -40.24
N ARG A 51 15.95 -35.83 -40.14
CA ARG A 51 17.27 -35.17 -40.12
C ARG A 51 17.67 -34.88 -38.67
N GLU A 52 18.97 -34.93 -38.37
CA GLU A 52 19.46 -34.60 -37.03
C GLU A 52 19.17 -33.13 -36.67
N ALA A 53 18.73 -32.89 -35.44
CA ALA A 53 18.40 -31.56 -34.96
C ALA A 53 19.70 -30.75 -34.71
N GLY A 54 20.02 -29.81 -35.60
CA GLY A 54 21.14 -28.87 -35.39
C GLY A 54 22.02 -28.58 -36.61
N GLY A 55 21.89 -29.33 -37.70
CA GLY A 55 22.66 -29.07 -38.91
C GLY A 55 22.06 -27.91 -39.72
N GLN A 56 22.69 -26.73 -39.68
CA GLN A 56 22.57 -25.72 -40.74
C GLN A 56 23.27 -26.18 -42.03
N GLU A 57 23.13 -27.45 -42.43
CA GLU A 57 23.50 -27.81 -43.79
C GLU A 57 22.42 -27.24 -44.70
N ARG A 58 22.75 -26.13 -45.37
CA ARG A 58 22.07 -25.74 -46.60
C ARG A 58 22.26 -26.88 -47.59
N SER A 59 21.32 -27.81 -47.56
CA SER A 59 21.19 -28.82 -48.59
C SER A 59 20.93 -28.09 -49.91
N ASP A 60 21.75 -28.36 -50.91
CA ASP A 60 21.53 -27.98 -52.32
C ASP A 60 20.32 -28.71 -52.96
N ALA A 61 19.50 -29.40 -52.14
CA ALA A 61 18.28 -30.04 -52.61
C ALA A 61 17.24 -28.98 -53.01
N LEU A 62 16.67 -29.17 -54.20
CA LEU A 62 15.63 -28.32 -54.80
C LEU A 62 14.35 -28.18 -53.94
N PHE A 63 14.13 -29.05 -52.95
CA PHE A 63 12.95 -29.04 -52.08
C PHE A 63 13.35 -29.06 -50.60
N ARG A 64 12.69 -28.22 -49.77
CA ARG A 64 12.80 -28.34 -48.31
C ARG A 64 11.93 -29.51 -47.84
N VAL A 65 12.25 -30.10 -46.67
CA VAL A 65 11.44 -31.18 -46.04
C VAL A 65 9.95 -30.82 -46.02
N LYS A 66 9.64 -29.56 -45.71
CA LYS A 66 8.26 -29.05 -45.69
C LYS A 66 7.58 -29.12 -47.05
N ASP A 67 8.30 -28.80 -48.13
CA ASP A 67 7.74 -28.73 -49.49
C ASP A 67 7.43 -30.14 -50.02
N SER A 68 8.34 -31.10 -49.82
CA SER A 68 8.13 -32.52 -50.18
C SER A 68 6.93 -33.12 -49.44
N LEU A 69 6.82 -32.86 -48.13
CA LEU A 69 5.72 -33.37 -47.31
C LEU A 69 4.39 -32.66 -47.60
N PHE A 70 4.43 -31.37 -47.98
CA PHE A 70 3.23 -30.65 -48.38
C PHE A 70 2.66 -31.23 -49.67
N ARG A 71 3.52 -31.47 -50.67
CA ARG A 71 3.13 -32.16 -51.91
C ARG A 71 2.57 -33.55 -51.66
N LEU A 72 3.25 -34.36 -50.84
CA LEU A 72 2.75 -35.69 -50.45
C LEU A 72 1.37 -35.59 -49.80
N ALA A 73 1.16 -34.61 -48.91
CA ALA A 73 -0.10 -34.41 -48.22
C ALA A 73 -1.23 -34.01 -49.19
N GLU A 74 -0.96 -33.10 -50.13
CA GLU A 74 -1.92 -32.73 -51.19
C GLU A 74 -2.29 -33.92 -52.08
N ASP A 75 -1.29 -34.69 -52.53
CA ASP A 75 -1.49 -35.83 -53.44
C ASP A 75 -2.35 -36.95 -52.81
N ILE A 76 -2.29 -37.13 -51.47
CA ILE A 76 -3.09 -38.14 -50.74
C ILE A 76 -4.35 -37.55 -50.06
N GLY A 77 -4.60 -36.25 -50.20
CA GLY A 77 -5.75 -35.56 -49.62
C GLY A 77 -5.73 -35.43 -48.09
N LEU A 78 -4.56 -35.37 -47.47
CA LEU A 78 -4.38 -35.13 -46.03
C LEU A 78 -3.80 -33.73 -45.76
N SER A 79 -3.93 -33.26 -44.52
CA SER A 79 -3.22 -32.03 -44.13
C SER A 79 -1.73 -32.31 -43.90
N TYR A 80 -0.88 -31.34 -44.22
CA TYR A 80 0.54 -31.38 -43.89
C TYR A 80 0.79 -31.74 -42.43
N ALA A 81 0.03 -31.15 -41.49
CA ALA A 81 0.17 -31.43 -40.06
C ALA A 81 -0.12 -32.89 -39.68
N MET A 82 -1.04 -33.56 -40.38
CA MET A 82 -1.30 -34.99 -40.16
C MET A 82 -0.16 -35.86 -40.68
N VAL A 83 0.36 -35.56 -41.87
CA VAL A 83 1.49 -36.30 -42.47
C VAL A 83 2.76 -36.10 -41.65
N ASP A 84 3.05 -34.87 -41.23
CA ASP A 84 4.20 -34.55 -40.38
C ASP A 84 4.11 -35.23 -39.01
N LYS A 85 2.94 -35.19 -38.36
CA LYS A 85 2.67 -35.94 -37.12
C LYS A 85 2.85 -37.45 -37.33
N ALA A 86 2.32 -37.99 -38.42
CA ALA A 86 2.42 -39.41 -38.75
C ALA A 86 3.88 -39.84 -38.92
N ARG A 87 4.63 -39.09 -39.72
CA ARG A 87 6.07 -39.26 -39.97
C ARG A 87 6.88 -39.24 -38.67
N TRP A 88 6.70 -38.20 -37.86
CA TRP A 88 7.41 -38.07 -36.59
C TRP A 88 7.10 -39.23 -35.64
N THR A 89 5.82 -39.61 -35.53
CA THR A 89 5.42 -40.73 -34.66
C THR A 89 6.00 -42.05 -35.17
N ALA A 90 5.93 -42.32 -36.48
CA ALA A 90 6.51 -43.52 -37.07
C ALA A 90 8.01 -43.61 -36.84
N SER A 91 8.73 -42.47 -36.85
CA SER A 91 10.18 -42.44 -36.62
C SER A 91 10.56 -42.86 -35.20
N LYS A 92 9.67 -42.61 -34.23
CA LYS A 92 9.83 -42.98 -32.82
C LYS A 92 9.36 -44.40 -32.51
N TRP A 93 8.61 -45.01 -33.43
CA TRP A 93 8.02 -46.34 -33.27
C TRP A 93 8.30 -47.23 -34.49
N PRO A 94 9.47 -47.88 -34.54
CA PRO A 94 9.79 -48.90 -35.53
C PRO A 94 8.71 -49.98 -35.62
N LYS A 95 8.57 -50.63 -36.78
CA LYS A 95 7.46 -51.58 -37.06
C LYS A 95 7.33 -52.70 -36.03
N ASP A 96 8.46 -53.19 -35.52
CA ASP A 96 8.56 -54.24 -34.50
C ASP A 96 8.28 -53.76 -33.07
N ARG A 97 8.27 -52.44 -32.82
CA ARG A 97 8.06 -51.83 -31.50
C ARG A 97 6.69 -51.17 -31.31
N ARG A 98 5.79 -51.30 -32.29
CA ARG A 98 4.42 -50.79 -32.19
C ARG A 98 3.57 -51.72 -31.35
N ALA A 99 2.97 -51.20 -30.27
CA ALA A 99 2.15 -51.98 -29.37
C ALA A 99 0.76 -52.24 -29.96
N GLN A 100 0.40 -53.52 -30.14
CA GLN A 100 -0.94 -53.89 -30.60
C GLN A 100 -2.00 -53.51 -29.56
N GLY A 101 -3.18 -53.09 -30.02
CA GLY A 101 -4.28 -52.68 -29.15
C GLY A 101 -4.11 -51.32 -28.46
N VAL A 102 -2.99 -50.62 -28.70
CA VAL A 102 -2.75 -49.23 -28.28
C VAL A 102 -2.97 -48.30 -29.46
N SER A 103 -3.76 -47.24 -29.26
CA SER A 103 -4.08 -46.30 -30.35
C SER A 103 -2.86 -45.51 -30.82
N PHE A 104 -2.88 -45.06 -32.07
CA PHE A 104 -1.86 -44.15 -32.61
C PHE A 104 -1.75 -42.85 -31.80
N THR A 105 -2.84 -42.36 -31.21
CA THR A 105 -2.82 -41.16 -30.35
C THR A 105 -1.93 -41.36 -29.12
N VAL A 106 -2.03 -42.52 -28.46
CA VAL A 106 -1.17 -42.83 -27.31
C VAL A 106 0.29 -42.97 -27.75
N HIS A 107 0.56 -43.64 -28.89
CA HIS A 107 1.90 -43.71 -29.46
C HIS A 107 2.46 -42.31 -29.74
N ASN A 108 1.66 -41.39 -30.31
CA ASN A 108 2.07 -40.02 -30.59
C ASN A 108 2.38 -39.23 -29.31
N ILE A 109 1.62 -39.44 -28.23
CA ILE A 109 1.89 -38.76 -26.95
C ILE A 109 3.18 -39.30 -26.32
N LEU A 110 3.31 -40.64 -26.22
CA LEU A 110 4.47 -41.29 -25.61
C LEU A 110 5.74 -41.18 -26.47
N ALA A 111 5.63 -40.84 -27.76
CA ALA A 111 6.76 -40.50 -28.63
C ALA A 111 7.60 -39.32 -28.11
N ALA A 112 7.06 -38.53 -27.18
CA ALA A 112 7.79 -37.46 -26.51
C ALA A 112 8.83 -37.96 -25.47
N ILE A 113 8.77 -39.22 -25.04
CA ILE A 113 9.79 -39.81 -24.17
C ILE A 113 11.09 -39.91 -24.97
N ALA A 114 12.12 -39.22 -24.49
CA ALA A 114 13.40 -39.07 -25.20
C ALA A 114 14.19 -40.38 -25.26
N ASP A 115 14.20 -41.13 -24.15
CA ASP A 115 14.86 -42.43 -24.05
C ASP A 115 14.03 -43.50 -24.78
N ASP A 116 14.67 -44.18 -25.72
CA ASP A 116 14.00 -45.16 -26.57
C ASP A 116 13.61 -46.42 -25.81
N GLU A 117 14.44 -46.89 -24.87
CA GLU A 117 14.17 -48.10 -24.10
C GLU A 117 13.06 -47.87 -23.07
N GLU A 118 13.10 -46.73 -22.36
CA GLU A 118 12.01 -46.26 -21.49
C GLU A 118 10.71 -46.15 -22.28
N ARG A 119 10.76 -45.59 -23.49
CA ARG A 119 9.57 -45.43 -24.34
C ARG A 119 8.98 -46.78 -24.73
N PHE A 120 9.80 -47.71 -25.21
CA PHE A 120 9.35 -49.05 -25.63
C PHE A 120 8.83 -49.89 -24.47
N THR A 121 9.44 -49.79 -23.29
CA THR A 121 8.95 -50.48 -22.09
C THR A 121 7.67 -49.85 -21.55
N THR A 122 7.55 -48.52 -21.59
CA THR A 122 6.39 -47.79 -21.07
C THR A 122 5.12 -48.12 -21.83
N ILE A 123 5.15 -48.18 -23.16
CA ILE A 123 3.91 -48.40 -23.93
C ILE A 123 3.26 -49.76 -23.68
N LEU A 124 4.05 -50.76 -23.30
CA LEU A 124 3.58 -52.11 -22.99
C LEU A 124 2.95 -52.21 -21.60
N ASN A 125 3.22 -51.25 -20.72
CA ASN A 125 2.81 -51.24 -19.31
C ASN A 125 1.84 -50.08 -19.04
N PRO A 126 0.53 -50.26 -19.26
CA PRO A 126 -0.45 -49.25 -18.87
C PRO A 126 -0.40 -48.97 -17.36
N PRO A 127 -0.86 -47.79 -16.90
CA PRO A 127 -0.83 -47.44 -15.48
C PRO A 127 -1.52 -48.46 -14.58
N GLU A 128 -1.08 -48.54 -13.33
CA GLU A 128 -1.59 -49.50 -12.35
C GLU A 128 -3.13 -49.43 -12.21
N GLY A 129 -3.78 -50.61 -12.19
CA GLY A 129 -5.24 -50.72 -12.14
C GLY A 129 -5.96 -50.44 -13.46
N LYS A 130 -5.23 -50.21 -14.56
CA LYS A 130 -5.80 -50.01 -15.90
C LYS A 130 -5.38 -51.12 -16.84
N SER A 131 -6.34 -51.64 -17.60
CA SER A 131 -6.07 -52.64 -18.61
C SER A 131 -5.50 -52.07 -19.92
N ARG A 132 -5.61 -50.75 -20.14
CA ARG A 132 -5.21 -50.06 -21.37
C ARG A 132 -4.86 -48.60 -21.10
N TRP A 133 -4.02 -48.04 -21.96
CA TRP A 133 -3.73 -46.60 -22.01
C TRP A 133 -4.92 -45.78 -22.49
N THR A 134 -5.17 -44.67 -21.81
CA THR A 134 -5.97 -43.54 -22.30
C THR A 134 -5.07 -42.37 -22.72
N PRO A 135 -5.55 -41.44 -23.56
CA PRO A 135 -4.79 -40.23 -23.90
C PRO A 135 -4.39 -39.39 -22.68
N ASP A 136 -5.25 -39.28 -21.67
CA ASP A 136 -4.93 -38.52 -20.44
C ASP A 136 -3.86 -39.20 -19.60
N GLU A 137 -3.86 -40.53 -19.51
CA GLU A 137 -2.79 -41.28 -18.86
C GLU A 137 -1.46 -41.10 -19.59
N ALA A 138 -1.48 -41.15 -20.92
CA ALA A 138 -0.28 -40.90 -21.72
C ALA A 138 0.22 -39.46 -21.51
N ASN A 139 -0.67 -38.46 -21.53
CA ASN A 139 -0.32 -37.06 -21.28
C ASN A 139 0.29 -36.88 -19.89
N ARG A 140 -0.30 -37.50 -18.86
CA ARG A 140 0.22 -37.50 -17.50
C ARG A 140 1.63 -38.09 -17.43
N ARG A 141 1.88 -39.22 -18.10
CA ARG A 141 3.19 -39.89 -18.13
C ARG A 141 4.30 -39.01 -18.72
N VAL A 142 3.96 -38.14 -19.67
CA VAL A 142 4.91 -37.22 -20.32
C VAL A 142 4.85 -35.79 -19.80
N GLY A 143 4.12 -35.54 -18.70
CA GLY A 143 4.01 -34.21 -18.07
C GLY A 143 3.22 -33.17 -18.88
N ARG A 144 2.40 -33.59 -19.84
CA ARG A 144 1.51 -32.71 -20.62
C ARG A 144 0.22 -32.44 -19.85
N GLN A 145 -0.41 -31.31 -20.12
CA GLN A 145 -1.71 -30.97 -19.55
C GLN A 145 -2.77 -32.02 -19.95
N VAL A 146 -3.44 -32.59 -18.95
CA VAL A 146 -4.52 -33.56 -19.15
C VAL A 146 -5.86 -32.86 -19.39
N VAL A 147 -6.77 -33.53 -20.10
CA VAL A 147 -8.13 -33.04 -20.34
C VAL A 147 -8.99 -33.20 -19.09
N LYS A 148 -8.83 -34.30 -18.35
CA LYS A 148 -9.51 -34.55 -17.07
C LYS A 148 -8.52 -34.58 -15.91
N PRO A 149 -8.26 -33.43 -15.26
CA PRO A 149 -7.46 -33.35 -14.04
C PRO A 149 -8.05 -34.18 -12.90
N VAL A 150 -7.27 -35.11 -12.36
CA VAL A 150 -7.66 -35.92 -11.19
C VAL A 150 -6.87 -35.53 -9.95
N THR A 151 -5.56 -35.28 -10.10
CA THR A 151 -4.71 -34.92 -8.95
C THR A 151 -4.86 -33.44 -8.59
N PRO A 152 -4.58 -33.04 -7.34
CA PRO A 152 -4.55 -31.62 -6.95
C PRO A 152 -3.62 -30.80 -7.86
N GLN A 153 -2.43 -31.32 -8.17
CA GLN A 153 -1.47 -30.63 -9.02
C GLN A 153 -1.99 -30.44 -10.45
N GLU A 154 -2.67 -31.42 -11.02
CA GLU A 154 -3.28 -31.29 -12.35
C GLU A 154 -4.39 -30.24 -12.36
N LYS A 155 -5.20 -30.19 -11.29
CA LYS A 155 -6.25 -29.19 -11.15
C LYS A 155 -5.65 -27.78 -11.04
N VAL A 156 -4.57 -27.63 -10.28
CA VAL A 156 -3.82 -26.37 -10.19
C VAL A 156 -3.27 -25.96 -11.56
N SER A 157 -2.61 -26.87 -12.29
CA SER A 157 -2.11 -26.59 -13.65
C SER A 157 -3.23 -26.20 -14.62
N ALA A 158 -4.40 -26.84 -14.52
CA ALA A 158 -5.56 -26.48 -15.32
C ALA A 158 -6.07 -25.07 -14.99
N ILE A 159 -6.14 -24.72 -13.69
CA ILE A 159 -6.50 -23.37 -13.25
C ILE A 159 -5.48 -22.35 -13.77
N HIS A 160 -4.17 -22.62 -13.68
CA HIS A 160 -3.13 -21.74 -14.22
C HIS A 160 -3.30 -21.50 -15.72
N SER A 161 -3.66 -22.53 -16.49
CA SER A 161 -3.89 -22.40 -17.92
C SER A 161 -5.11 -21.52 -18.24
N LEU A 162 -6.16 -21.60 -17.41
CA LEU A 162 -7.37 -20.78 -17.53
C LEU A 162 -7.15 -19.33 -17.04
N ALA A 163 -6.32 -19.15 -16.02
CA ALA A 163 -6.00 -17.86 -15.40
C ALA A 163 -4.82 -17.14 -16.07
N LYS A 164 -4.55 -17.39 -17.36
CA LYS A 164 -3.56 -16.64 -18.15
C LYS A 164 -4.02 -15.23 -18.49
N ASP A 165 -5.33 -15.00 -18.47
CA ASP A 165 -5.95 -13.70 -18.65
C ASP A 165 -6.05 -13.01 -17.29
N ASP A 166 -5.42 -11.84 -17.16
CA ASP A 166 -5.33 -11.08 -15.90
C ASP A 166 -6.71 -10.62 -15.42
N GLU A 167 -7.67 -10.34 -16.31
CA GLU A 167 -9.03 -9.96 -15.92
C GLU A 167 -9.75 -11.15 -15.28
N VAL A 168 -9.63 -12.33 -15.88
CA VAL A 168 -10.19 -13.57 -15.34
C VAL A 168 -9.52 -13.92 -14.02
N ALA A 169 -8.19 -13.85 -13.97
CA ALA A 169 -7.41 -14.12 -12.76
C ALA A 169 -7.78 -13.18 -11.62
N GLY A 170 -7.96 -11.88 -11.89
CA GLY A 170 -8.38 -10.89 -10.92
C GLY A 170 -9.75 -11.18 -10.32
N ARG A 171 -10.75 -11.53 -11.16
CA ARG A 171 -12.09 -11.90 -10.69
C ARG A 171 -12.06 -13.15 -9.81
N VAL A 172 -11.37 -14.20 -10.25
CA VAL A 172 -11.21 -15.45 -9.47
C VAL A 172 -10.49 -15.17 -8.14
N THR A 173 -9.45 -14.34 -8.16
CA THR A 173 -8.73 -13.96 -6.94
C THR A 173 -9.65 -13.24 -5.95
N GLY A 174 -10.46 -12.29 -6.42
CA GLY A 174 -11.45 -11.61 -5.59
C GLY A 174 -12.45 -12.57 -4.94
N ASP A 175 -12.95 -13.55 -5.69
CA ASP A 175 -13.87 -14.57 -5.18
C ASP A 175 -13.20 -15.52 -4.17
N LEU A 176 -11.93 -15.88 -4.39
CA LEU A 176 -11.16 -16.69 -3.45
C LEU A 176 -10.86 -15.94 -2.15
N LEU A 177 -10.53 -14.65 -2.21
CA LEU A 177 -10.28 -13.82 -1.04
C LEU A 177 -11.53 -13.60 -0.17
N ARG A 178 -12.74 -13.70 -0.74
CA ARG A 178 -14.01 -13.69 0.02
C ARG A 178 -14.25 -14.96 0.84
N ARG A 179 -13.46 -16.02 0.64
CA ARG A 179 -13.62 -17.31 1.34
C ARG A 179 -12.61 -17.39 2.50
N PRO A 180 -13.03 -17.23 3.76
CA PRO A 180 -12.11 -17.13 4.90
C PRO A 180 -11.25 -18.39 5.09
N GLU A 181 -11.80 -19.58 4.79
CA GLU A 181 -11.05 -20.84 4.85
C GLU A 181 -9.92 -20.91 3.82
N VAL A 182 -10.10 -20.31 2.64
CA VAL A 182 -9.06 -20.24 1.61
C VAL A 182 -7.94 -19.33 2.09
N VAL A 183 -8.29 -18.14 2.60
CA VAL A 183 -7.32 -17.18 3.14
C VAL A 183 -6.53 -17.77 4.31
N ALA A 184 -7.16 -18.58 5.15
CA ALA A 184 -6.49 -19.25 6.26
C ALA A 184 -5.43 -20.27 5.80
N GLN A 185 -5.64 -20.93 4.65
CA GLN A 185 -4.71 -21.89 4.07
C GLN A 185 -3.52 -21.25 3.33
N VAL A 186 -3.58 -19.94 3.03
CA VAL A 186 -2.46 -19.21 2.42
C VAL A 186 -1.28 -19.14 3.39
N ARG A 187 -0.06 -19.37 2.91
CA ARG A 187 1.16 -19.25 3.72
C ARG A 187 1.35 -17.82 4.19
N ASP A 188 1.90 -17.62 5.38
CA ASP A 188 2.04 -16.28 5.96
C ASP A 188 2.96 -15.37 5.13
N GLU A 189 4.01 -15.90 4.51
CA GLU A 189 4.86 -15.16 3.56
C GLU A 189 4.07 -14.61 2.37
N ASP A 190 3.14 -15.40 1.83
CA ASP A 190 2.29 -14.99 0.71
C ASP A 190 1.24 -13.96 1.17
N LYS A 191 0.71 -14.08 2.40
CA LYS A 191 -0.19 -13.07 2.99
C LYS A 191 0.51 -11.73 3.14
N VAL A 192 1.73 -11.72 3.66
CA VAL A 192 2.52 -10.49 3.81
C VAL A 192 2.77 -9.84 2.46
N ARG A 193 3.23 -10.61 1.47
CA ARG A 193 3.44 -10.11 0.10
C ARG A 193 2.17 -9.50 -0.49
N VAL A 194 1.03 -10.16 -0.35
CA VAL A 194 -0.25 -9.63 -0.85
C VAL A 194 -0.65 -8.35 -0.13
N VAL A 195 -0.49 -8.27 1.19
CA VAL A 195 -0.77 -7.03 1.94
C VAL A 195 0.16 -5.90 1.49
N GLU A 196 1.45 -6.17 1.31
CA GLU A 196 2.41 -5.18 0.79
C GLU A 196 2.04 -4.67 -0.60
N GLU A 197 1.67 -5.57 -1.52
CA GLU A 197 1.24 -5.18 -2.88
C GLU A 197 -0.07 -4.38 -2.86
N LEU A 198 -1.09 -4.82 -2.12
CA LEU A 198 -2.38 -4.14 -2.04
C LEU A 198 -2.29 -2.77 -1.35
N THR A 199 -1.38 -2.61 -0.39
CA THR A 199 -1.18 -1.34 0.33
C THR A 199 -0.22 -0.38 -0.39
N ARG A 200 0.26 -0.71 -1.59
CA ARG A 200 0.88 0.29 -2.48
C ARG A 200 -0.12 1.31 -3.00
N GLU A 201 -1.40 0.95 -3.07
CA GLU A 201 -2.46 1.89 -3.41
C GLU A 201 -2.87 2.70 -2.18
N ASP A 202 -2.64 4.01 -2.22
CA ASP A 202 -2.89 4.93 -1.10
C ASP A 202 -4.32 4.83 -0.55
N GLN A 203 -5.31 4.64 -1.42
CA GLN A 203 -6.71 4.49 -1.02
C GLN A 203 -6.92 3.22 -0.16
N VAL A 204 -6.31 2.10 -0.56
CA VAL A 204 -6.39 0.84 0.19
C VAL A 204 -5.63 0.97 1.51
N ALA A 205 -4.41 1.52 1.48
CA ALA A 205 -3.59 1.75 2.66
C ALA A 205 -4.31 2.63 3.70
N ALA A 206 -4.92 3.74 3.27
CA ALA A 206 -5.67 4.64 4.12
C ALA A 206 -6.90 3.97 4.75
N ALA A 207 -7.58 3.07 4.02
CA ALA A 207 -8.75 2.36 4.52
C ALA A 207 -8.39 1.33 5.62
N VAL A 208 -7.23 0.67 5.52
CA VAL A 208 -6.83 -0.38 6.48
C VAL A 208 -5.96 0.12 7.63
N ALA A 209 -5.26 1.25 7.46
CA ALA A 209 -4.35 1.80 8.47
C ALA A 209 -4.99 1.99 9.85
N PRO A 210 -6.22 2.52 9.99
CA PRO A 210 -6.86 2.68 11.30
C PRO A 210 -7.01 1.36 12.07
N ASP A 211 -7.32 0.27 11.38
CA ASP A 211 -7.51 -1.04 12.01
C ASP A 211 -6.19 -1.64 12.51
N PHE A 212 -5.07 -1.39 11.82
CA PHE A 212 -3.76 -1.76 12.32
C PHE A 212 -3.38 -0.95 13.56
N LEU A 213 -3.59 0.37 13.52
CA LEU A 213 -3.23 1.29 14.60
C LEU A 213 -4.10 1.11 15.86
N ARG A 214 -5.35 0.66 15.73
CA ARG A 214 -6.24 0.37 16.86
C ARG A 214 -5.87 -0.90 17.64
N ARG A 215 -5.02 -1.77 17.09
CA ARG A 215 -4.67 -3.07 17.70
C ARG A 215 -3.45 -2.91 18.62
N PRO A 216 -3.59 -2.96 19.96
CA PRO A 216 -2.48 -2.67 20.88
C PRO A 216 -1.31 -3.64 20.73
N ALA A 217 -1.58 -4.91 20.44
CA ALA A 217 -0.55 -5.93 20.22
C ALA A 217 0.29 -5.68 18.95
N VAL A 218 -0.31 -5.06 17.91
CA VAL A 218 0.41 -4.68 16.69
C VAL A 218 1.29 -3.47 16.98
N VAL A 219 0.70 -2.41 17.56
CA VAL A 219 1.43 -1.19 17.94
C VAL A 219 2.59 -1.53 18.88
N ALA A 220 2.43 -2.46 19.83
CA ALA A 220 3.51 -2.87 20.73
C ALA A 220 4.74 -3.42 19.99
N ARG A 221 4.56 -4.10 18.84
CA ARG A 221 5.62 -4.70 18.04
C ARG A 221 6.34 -3.72 17.11
N VAL A 222 5.74 -2.57 16.81
CA VAL A 222 6.37 -1.52 15.98
C VAL A 222 7.59 -0.95 16.71
N ALA A 223 8.70 -0.74 15.98
CA ALA A 223 9.91 -0.17 16.56
C ALA A 223 9.66 1.25 17.07
N LYS A 224 10.40 1.64 18.12
CA LYS A 224 10.22 2.97 18.74
C LYS A 224 10.45 4.12 17.74
N ALA A 225 11.45 4.01 16.87
CA ALA A 225 11.76 5.02 15.86
C ALA A 225 10.58 5.22 14.88
N ASP A 226 9.99 4.12 14.41
CA ASP A 226 8.85 4.18 13.49
C ASP A 226 7.61 4.77 14.17
N LYS A 227 7.37 4.46 15.46
CA LYS A 227 6.27 5.08 16.23
C LYS A 227 6.40 6.60 16.28
N VAL A 228 7.61 7.11 16.54
CA VAL A 228 7.87 8.54 16.61
C VAL A 228 7.61 9.18 15.25
N LYS A 229 8.17 8.61 14.18
CA LYS A 229 7.95 9.09 12.81
C LYS A 229 6.47 9.12 12.42
N VAL A 230 5.70 8.07 12.75
CA VAL A 230 4.26 8.04 12.47
C VAL A 230 3.52 9.13 13.25
N VAL A 231 3.85 9.36 14.51
CA VAL A 231 3.24 10.44 15.30
C VAL A 231 3.59 11.81 14.71
N GLU A 232 4.85 12.02 14.30
CA GLU A 232 5.28 13.26 13.63
C GLU A 232 4.49 13.52 12.35
N GLU A 233 4.28 12.50 11.51
CA GLU A 233 3.47 12.64 10.29
C GLU A 233 1.99 12.91 10.60
N LEU A 234 1.40 12.20 11.57
CA LEU A 234 0.00 12.40 11.96
C LEU A 234 -0.25 13.77 12.62
N THR A 235 0.77 14.36 13.23
CA THR A 235 0.70 15.67 13.89
C THR A 235 1.17 16.82 12.99
N ARG A 236 1.32 16.59 11.67
CA ARG A 236 1.45 17.70 10.69
C ARG A 236 0.19 18.54 10.56
N ASP A 237 -0.97 17.96 10.85
CA ASP A 237 -2.23 18.70 10.97
C ASP A 237 -2.26 19.40 12.34
N GLU A 238 -2.30 20.73 12.34
CA GLU A 238 -2.28 21.56 13.57
C GLU A 238 -3.45 21.26 14.51
N HIS A 239 -4.62 20.87 13.99
CA HIS A 239 -5.77 20.51 14.83
C HIS A 239 -5.51 19.19 15.57
N VAL A 240 -4.99 18.19 14.84
CA VAL A 240 -4.60 16.90 15.43
C VAL A 240 -3.44 17.09 16.41
N ALA A 241 -2.45 17.91 16.06
CA ALA A 241 -1.32 18.23 16.92
C ALA A 241 -1.77 18.88 18.22
N ALA A 242 -2.69 19.85 18.17
CA ALA A 242 -3.24 20.50 19.34
C ALA A 242 -4.03 19.53 20.24
N GLU A 243 -4.86 18.66 19.66
CA GLU A 243 -5.64 17.67 20.40
C GLU A 243 -4.73 16.64 21.09
N VAL A 244 -3.78 16.07 20.34
CA VAL A 244 -2.78 15.10 20.86
C VAL A 244 -1.92 15.76 21.94
N THR A 245 -1.40 16.96 21.70
CA THR A 245 -0.58 17.70 22.67
C THR A 245 -1.36 17.95 23.96
N THR A 246 -2.62 18.37 23.87
CA THR A 246 -3.49 18.54 25.03
C THR A 246 -3.67 17.22 25.79
N GLY A 247 -3.92 16.12 25.08
CA GLY A 247 -4.02 14.78 25.68
C GLY A 247 -2.72 14.33 26.36
N LEU A 248 -1.57 14.62 25.77
CA LEU A 248 -0.24 14.31 26.32
C LEU A 248 0.06 15.14 27.57
N LEU A 249 -0.21 16.45 27.55
CA LEU A 249 0.01 17.36 28.68
C LEU A 249 -0.94 17.08 29.86
N ARG A 250 -2.04 16.34 29.68
CA ARG A 250 -2.84 15.81 30.80
C ARG A 250 -2.09 14.77 31.64
N ARG A 251 -0.97 14.23 31.16
CA ARG A 251 -0.11 13.29 31.90
C ARG A 251 0.97 14.08 32.67
N PRO A 252 0.98 14.07 34.02
CA PRO A 252 1.86 14.94 34.81
C PRO A 252 3.35 14.83 34.47
N ASP A 253 3.87 13.61 34.31
CA ASP A 253 5.29 13.40 33.98
C ASP A 253 5.66 13.92 32.58
N VAL A 254 4.71 13.87 31.63
CA VAL A 254 4.94 14.36 30.27
C VAL A 254 4.93 15.88 30.27
N ALA A 255 3.97 16.50 30.96
CA ALA A 255 3.92 17.95 31.14
C ALA A 255 5.19 18.47 31.82
N PHE A 256 5.62 17.84 32.92
CA PHE A 256 6.84 18.23 33.62
C PHE A 256 8.08 18.18 32.71
N LYS A 257 8.24 17.08 31.95
CA LYS A 257 9.37 16.93 31.00
C LYS A 257 9.29 17.92 29.85
N ALA A 258 8.10 18.15 29.30
CA ALA A 258 7.90 19.12 28.22
C ALA A 258 8.23 20.56 28.67
N MET A 259 7.82 20.95 29.88
CA MET A 259 8.11 22.27 30.44
C MET A 259 9.55 22.46 30.91
N SER A 260 10.35 21.38 30.92
CA SER A 260 11.80 21.46 31.15
C SER A 260 12.55 21.95 29.91
N ASP A 261 11.93 21.91 28.73
CA ASP A 261 12.50 22.51 27.51
C ASP A 261 12.22 24.02 27.49
N ASP A 262 13.28 24.82 27.32
CA ASP A 262 13.19 26.29 27.38
C ASP A 262 12.34 26.88 26.26
N THR A 263 12.38 26.30 25.07
CA THR A 263 11.61 26.78 23.92
C THR A 263 10.13 26.49 24.13
N ALA A 264 9.78 25.26 24.50
CA ALA A 264 8.40 24.87 24.79
C ALA A 264 7.80 25.71 25.94
N ARG A 265 8.56 25.88 27.02
CA ARG A 265 8.16 26.71 28.16
C ARG A 265 7.94 28.17 27.75
N HIS A 266 8.86 28.74 26.96
CA HIS A 266 8.72 30.11 26.48
C HIS A 266 7.47 30.29 25.60
N GLN A 267 7.21 29.37 24.67
CA GLN A 267 6.03 29.43 23.79
C GLN A 267 4.72 29.32 24.56
N VAL A 268 4.64 28.41 25.54
CA VAL A 268 3.44 28.26 26.39
C VAL A 268 3.21 29.50 27.24
N ASN A 269 4.26 30.06 27.84
CA ASN A 269 4.15 31.31 28.61
C ASN A 269 3.67 32.48 27.73
N ARG A 270 4.21 32.59 26.50
CA ARG A 270 3.75 33.58 25.54
C ARG A 270 2.27 33.39 25.20
N ALA A 271 1.85 32.17 24.91
CA ALA A 271 0.46 31.85 24.63
C ALA A 271 -0.48 32.17 25.82
N GLN A 272 -0.04 31.94 27.06
CA GLN A 272 -0.80 32.32 28.27
C GLN A 272 -0.96 33.84 28.40
N VAL A 273 0.10 34.61 28.14
CA VAL A 273 0.04 36.07 28.16
C VAL A 273 -0.88 36.59 27.06
N ASP A 274 -0.75 36.05 25.84
CA ASP A 274 -1.59 36.43 24.70
C ASP A 274 -3.06 36.07 24.94
N GLN A 275 -3.33 34.89 25.51
CA GLN A 275 -4.68 34.47 25.89
C GLN A 275 -5.27 35.37 27.00
N GLY A 276 -4.46 35.76 27.99
CA GLY A 276 -4.87 36.71 29.03
C GLY A 276 -5.22 38.09 28.47
N ARG A 277 -4.43 38.58 27.49
CA ARG A 277 -4.72 39.82 26.77
C ARG A 277 -6.03 39.72 26.00
N GLN A 278 -6.21 38.67 25.20
CA GLN A 278 -7.44 38.43 24.45
C GLN A 278 -8.66 38.31 25.36
N ALA A 279 -8.54 37.64 26.51
CA ALA A 279 -9.62 37.54 27.49
C ALA A 279 -10.01 38.91 28.07
N ARG A 280 -9.02 39.79 28.30
CA ARG A 280 -9.25 41.17 28.76
C ARG A 280 -9.90 42.02 27.67
N GLU A 281 -9.39 41.97 26.45
CA GLU A 281 -10.00 42.67 25.29
C GLU A 281 -11.45 42.21 25.09
N HIS A 282 -11.68 40.89 25.10
CA HIS A 282 -13.02 40.33 24.99
C HIS A 282 -13.94 40.80 26.12
N PHE A 283 -13.44 40.84 27.36
CA PHE A 283 -14.19 41.40 28.49
C PHE A 283 -14.52 42.88 28.26
N GLU A 284 -13.57 43.68 27.79
CA GLU A 284 -13.75 45.10 27.53
C GLU A 284 -14.78 45.38 26.42
N GLU A 285 -14.88 44.49 25.43
CA GLU A 285 -15.82 44.57 24.30
C GLU A 285 -17.22 44.03 24.63
N THR A 286 -17.31 42.93 25.37
CA THR A 286 -18.58 42.20 25.56
C THR A 286 -19.23 42.40 26.91
N SER A 287 -18.48 42.78 27.95
CA SER A 287 -19.02 42.89 29.29
C SER A 287 -19.80 44.20 29.48
N PRO A 288 -21.08 44.15 29.92
CA PRO A 288 -21.86 45.35 30.20
C PRO A 288 -21.31 46.16 31.39
N VAL A 289 -20.42 45.57 32.20
CA VAL A 289 -19.80 46.22 33.37
C VAL A 289 -18.43 46.84 33.02
N ALA A 290 -17.84 46.52 31.87
CA ALA A 290 -16.54 47.05 31.45
C ALA A 290 -16.45 48.59 31.42
N PRO A 291 -17.49 49.35 31.02
CA PRO A 291 -17.45 50.82 31.11
C PRO A 291 -17.37 51.34 32.55
N ALA A 292 -18.03 50.68 33.50
CA ALA A 292 -18.03 51.08 34.90
C ALA A 292 -16.65 50.85 35.55
N ILE A 293 -16.02 49.69 35.27
CA ILE A 293 -14.66 49.39 35.73
C ILE A 293 -13.65 50.36 35.13
N ARG A 294 -13.74 50.65 33.81
CA ARG A 294 -12.89 51.67 33.17
C ARG A 294 -13.03 53.05 33.82
N ASN A 295 -14.25 53.46 34.20
CA ASN A 295 -14.46 54.72 34.88
C ASN A 295 -13.88 54.73 36.31
N ILE A 296 -13.95 53.60 37.01
CA ILE A 296 -13.33 53.43 38.33
C ILE A 296 -11.81 53.50 38.21
N ASP A 297 -11.21 52.75 37.29
CA ASP A 297 -9.75 52.75 37.06
C ASP A 297 -9.25 54.16 36.72
N ARG A 298 -9.94 54.86 35.80
CA ARG A 298 -9.62 56.27 35.48
C ARG A 298 -9.75 57.20 36.68
N SER A 299 -10.74 56.96 37.56
CA SER A 299 -10.92 57.77 38.77
C SER A 299 -9.80 57.52 39.78
N VAL A 300 -9.31 56.27 39.88
CA VAL A 300 -8.15 55.92 40.72
C VAL A 300 -6.88 56.56 40.17
N GLU A 301 -6.61 56.43 38.87
CA GLU A 301 -5.45 57.05 38.21
C GLU A 301 -5.45 58.58 38.38
N PHE A 302 -6.62 59.22 38.27
CA PHE A 302 -6.79 60.64 38.56
C PHE A 302 -6.45 61.00 40.02
N LEU A 303 -6.96 60.22 40.98
CA LEU A 303 -6.68 60.44 42.41
C LEU A 303 -5.20 60.23 42.74
N ASP A 304 -4.54 59.26 42.12
CA ASP A 304 -3.11 59.00 42.29
C ASP A 304 -2.28 60.17 41.76
N LEU A 305 -2.61 60.69 40.57
CA LEU A 305 -1.94 61.86 40.01
C LEU A 305 -2.11 63.11 40.88
N VAL A 306 -3.34 63.39 41.34
CA VAL A 306 -3.62 64.52 42.25
C VAL A 306 -2.86 64.35 43.57
N THR A 307 -2.79 63.14 44.10
CA THR A 307 -2.05 62.83 45.33
C THR A 307 -0.55 63.06 45.15
N ALA A 308 0.02 62.65 44.02
CA ALA A 308 1.43 62.89 43.70
C ALA A 308 1.75 64.40 43.63
N CYS A 309 0.90 65.19 42.96
CA CYS A 309 1.03 66.65 42.91
C CYS A 309 0.94 67.28 44.31
N HIS A 310 -0.04 66.88 45.13
CA HIS A 310 -0.18 67.37 46.50
C HIS A 310 1.02 67.00 47.39
N ALA A 311 1.55 65.78 47.26
CA ALA A 311 2.72 65.34 48.02
C ALA A 311 3.96 66.18 47.69
N PHE A 312 4.19 66.46 46.40
CA PHE A 312 5.28 67.33 45.95
C PHE A 312 5.15 68.75 46.54
N VAL A 313 3.98 69.38 46.38
CA VAL A 313 3.72 70.74 46.89
C VAL A 313 3.87 70.81 48.41
N ALA A 314 3.34 69.82 49.14
CA ALA A 314 3.44 69.75 50.60
C ALA A 314 4.89 69.53 51.08
N ALA A 315 5.68 68.72 50.37
CA ALA A 315 7.09 68.53 50.65
C ALA A 315 7.88 69.83 50.44
N ALA A 316 7.72 70.48 49.28
CA ALA A 316 8.36 71.75 48.96
C ALA A 316 7.99 72.85 49.96
N GLY A 317 6.70 72.97 50.29
CA GLY A 317 6.18 73.95 51.26
C GLY A 317 6.70 73.77 52.69
N ARG A 318 7.15 72.58 53.09
CA ARG A 318 7.84 72.38 54.38
C ARG A 318 9.33 72.70 54.31
N VAL A 319 10.00 72.28 53.25
CA VAL A 319 11.47 72.37 53.14
C VAL A 319 11.92 73.79 52.82
N VAL A 320 11.27 74.46 51.87
CA VAL A 320 11.71 75.78 51.37
C VAL A 320 11.70 76.86 52.46
N PRO A 321 10.67 76.99 53.32
CA PRO A 321 10.71 77.97 54.42
C PRO A 321 11.78 77.67 55.47
N GLY A 322 12.18 76.39 55.64
CA GLY A 322 13.28 75.99 56.52
C GLY A 322 14.67 76.38 56.02
N MET A 323 14.78 76.83 54.76
CA MET A 323 16.02 77.34 54.16
C MET A 323 16.18 78.86 54.36
N ARG A 324 15.27 79.50 55.09
CA ARG A 324 15.32 80.93 55.41
C ARG A 324 16.65 81.28 56.09
N ASP A 325 17.23 82.42 55.70
CA ASP A 325 18.49 82.96 56.23
C ASP A 325 19.76 82.16 55.91
N ARG A 326 19.71 81.21 54.97
CA ARG A 326 20.88 80.52 54.39
C ARG A 326 21.07 80.90 52.93
N GLN A 327 22.22 81.48 52.58
CA GLN A 327 22.62 81.58 51.18
C GLN A 327 23.24 80.24 50.77
N LEU A 328 22.63 79.56 49.79
CA LEU A 328 23.19 78.35 49.19
C LEU A 328 24.54 78.66 48.54
N GLY A 329 25.42 77.67 48.43
CA GLY A 329 26.64 77.76 47.61
C GLY A 329 26.31 77.84 46.10
N ASP A 330 27.30 78.19 45.27
CA ASP A 330 27.13 78.21 43.80
C ASP A 330 26.76 76.82 43.25
N ASP A 331 27.45 75.76 43.70
CA ASP A 331 27.20 74.38 43.25
C ASP A 331 25.82 73.87 43.69
N GLU A 332 25.41 74.20 44.92
CA GLU A 332 24.08 73.82 45.45
C GLU A 332 22.96 74.52 44.67
N ARG A 333 23.16 75.77 44.23
CA ARG A 333 22.20 76.47 43.37
C ARG A 333 22.05 75.78 42.03
N VAL A 334 23.15 75.38 41.39
CA VAL A 334 23.11 74.69 40.08
C VAL A 334 22.29 73.41 40.18
N ILE A 335 22.55 72.57 41.19
CA ILE A 335 21.82 71.31 41.40
C ILE A 335 20.32 71.56 41.63
N VAL A 336 19.97 72.57 42.45
CA VAL A 336 18.55 72.91 42.69
C VAL A 336 17.89 73.41 41.39
N HIS A 337 18.58 74.22 40.59
CA HIS A 337 18.05 74.71 39.31
C HIS A 337 17.80 73.58 38.31
N GLU A 338 18.71 72.61 38.18
CA GLU A 338 18.52 71.44 37.32
C GLU A 338 17.33 70.57 37.75
N ASN A 339 17.18 70.33 39.05
CA ASN A 339 16.03 69.59 39.58
C ASN A 339 14.71 70.34 39.36
N VAL A 340 14.70 71.66 39.53
CA VAL A 340 13.52 72.49 39.23
C VAL A 340 13.18 72.45 37.73
N ALA A 341 14.18 72.48 36.85
CA ALA A 341 13.97 72.35 35.40
C ALA A 341 13.33 70.99 35.06
N ARG A 342 13.79 69.90 35.67
CA ARG A 342 13.20 68.57 35.52
C ARG A 342 11.76 68.51 36.00
N VAL A 343 11.48 69.07 37.18
CA VAL A 343 10.10 69.14 37.70
C VAL A 343 9.19 69.92 36.75
N ARG A 344 9.64 71.07 36.22
CA ARG A 344 8.84 71.84 35.26
C ARG A 344 8.54 71.04 34.00
N ALA A 345 9.54 70.40 33.41
CA ALA A 345 9.35 69.58 32.21
C ALA A 345 8.35 68.43 32.46
N THR A 346 8.39 67.78 33.64
CA THR A 346 7.40 66.77 34.03
C THR A 346 6.00 67.36 34.21
N LEU A 347 5.89 68.55 34.80
CA LEU A 347 4.59 69.23 34.97
C LEU A 347 3.99 69.64 33.62
N ASP A 348 4.80 70.15 32.69
CA ASP A 348 4.38 70.50 31.34
C ASP A 348 3.88 69.25 30.58
N TRP A 349 4.52 68.10 30.78
CA TRP A 349 4.06 66.81 30.24
C TRP A 349 2.77 66.33 30.87
N ILE A 350 2.63 66.45 32.21
CA ILE A 350 1.38 66.12 32.90
C ILE A 350 0.24 67.01 32.37
N GLU A 351 0.47 68.31 32.21
CA GLU A 351 -0.53 69.25 31.66
C GLU A 351 -0.91 68.87 30.22
N THR A 352 0.08 68.59 29.37
CA THR A 352 -0.15 68.12 28.00
C THR A 352 -0.92 66.80 27.96
N ALA A 353 -0.59 65.86 28.85
CA ALA A 353 -1.26 64.56 28.94
C ALA A 353 -2.71 64.69 29.41
N VAL A 354 -2.99 65.58 30.37
CA VAL A 354 -4.35 65.86 30.86
C VAL A 354 -5.18 66.59 29.82
N ASP A 355 -4.61 67.58 29.13
CA ASP A 355 -5.34 68.42 28.17
C ASP A 355 -5.60 67.72 26.83
N THR A 356 -4.66 66.89 26.39
CA THR A 356 -4.71 66.28 25.04
C THR A 356 -4.95 64.76 25.05
N GLY A 357 -4.80 64.11 26.20
CA GLY A 357 -4.87 62.65 26.33
C GLY A 357 -3.67 61.90 25.74
N LYS A 358 -2.63 62.61 25.26
CA LYS A 358 -1.40 62.00 24.73
C LYS A 358 -0.39 61.81 25.86
N VAL A 359 -0.04 60.55 26.12
CA VAL A 359 0.89 60.17 27.21
C VAL A 359 2.29 59.84 26.70
N ASP A 360 2.55 60.05 25.41
CA ASP A 360 3.87 59.83 24.83
C ASP A 360 4.88 60.82 25.44
N VAL A 361 6.01 60.31 25.92
CA VAL A 361 7.09 61.13 26.48
C VAL A 361 8.00 61.56 25.33
N ASP A 362 8.09 62.86 25.06
CA ASP A 362 9.01 63.38 24.04
C ASP A 362 10.47 63.03 24.37
N GLY A 363 11.28 62.76 23.34
CA GLY A 363 12.65 62.25 23.51
C GLY A 363 13.60 63.16 24.29
N GLU A 364 13.33 64.46 24.39
CA GLU A 364 14.07 65.38 25.26
C GLU A 364 13.65 65.27 26.73
N LEU A 365 12.36 65.09 27.01
CA LEU A 365 11.85 64.86 28.36
C LEU A 365 12.33 63.52 28.94
N ALA A 366 12.41 62.49 28.10
CA ALA A 366 12.93 61.18 28.49
C ALA A 366 14.39 61.24 28.98
N LYS A 367 15.25 61.99 28.27
CA LYS A 367 16.66 62.20 28.65
C LYS A 367 16.78 62.99 29.95
N LEU A 368 16.00 64.06 30.06
CA LEU A 368 15.99 64.96 31.22
C LEU A 368 15.48 64.24 32.49
N LEU A 369 14.53 63.30 32.36
CA LEU A 369 14.06 62.44 33.45
C LEU A 369 15.10 61.40 33.88
N GLN A 370 15.89 60.85 32.95
CA GLN A 370 16.96 59.89 33.22
C GLN A 370 18.22 60.54 33.83
N GLY A 371 18.34 61.87 33.76
CA GLY A 371 19.47 62.60 34.30
C GLY A 371 20.72 62.54 33.43
N GLU A 372 20.54 62.32 32.13
CA GLU A 372 21.57 62.46 31.09
C GLU A 372 21.58 63.86 30.49
#